data_AF-A0A7M3W6X9-F1
#
_entry.id   AF-A0A7M3W6X9-F1
#
_cell.length_a   1.000
_cell.length_b   1.000
_cell.length_c   1.000
_cell.angle_alpha   90.00
_cell.angle_beta   90.00
_cell.angle_gamma   90.00
#
_symmetry.space_group_name_H-M   'P 1'
#
loop_
_entity.id
_entity.type
_entity.pdbx_description
1 polymer ?
#
loop_
_entity_poly.entity_id
_entity_poly.type
_entity_poly.pdbx_seq_one_letter_code
_entity_poly.pdbx_strand_id
1 'polypeptide(L)'
;VSHIHENIDWDKEKDAYRDRILDQIEAKLGFEGLRDHIVTEMIITPEDWGDHCYRGAVFNLAHGLDQMLWRRPKNQFDEINNLYLVGGGTHPGSGLPVIYESARISSKLLLDSLGIIPDWNGVDTWFESRKRSKQGRAALKKTSKEPSSGTPTSA
;
A
#
# COMPACT_ATOMS: atom_id res chain seq x y z
N VAL A 1 -4.18 21.69 -4.27
CA VAL A 1 -3.64 20.40 -3.78
C VAL A 1 -3.13 20.62 -2.38
N SER A 2 -3.34 19.69 -1.44
CA SER A 2 -3.04 19.86 0.00
C SER A 2 -1.83 19.04 0.47
N HIS A 3 -0.92 18.71 -0.44
CA HIS A 3 0.37 18.08 -0.15
C HIS A 3 1.49 19.14 -0.23
N ILE A 4 2.76 18.79 0.00
CA ILE A 4 3.86 19.75 -0.11
C ILE A 4 3.94 20.33 -1.53
N HIS A 5 3.64 21.62 -1.66
CA HIS A 5 3.55 22.34 -2.92
C HIS A 5 3.75 23.83 -2.66
N GLU A 6 4.41 24.53 -3.59
CA GLU A 6 4.72 25.98 -3.52
C GLU A 6 3.52 26.91 -3.28
N ASN A 7 2.29 26.40 -3.38
CA ASN A 7 1.08 27.21 -3.23
C ASN A 7 0.54 27.20 -1.80
N ILE A 8 1.17 26.45 -0.87
CA ILE A 8 0.76 26.34 0.53
C ILE A 8 2.03 26.43 1.38
N ASP A 9 1.99 27.32 2.36
CA ASP A 9 3.02 27.47 3.41
C ASP A 9 2.41 26.92 4.71
N TRP A 10 2.74 25.67 5.07
CA TRP A 10 2.07 24.98 6.17
C TRP A 10 2.35 25.61 7.54
N ASP A 11 3.48 26.28 7.69
CA ASP A 11 3.79 27.04 8.90
C ASP A 11 2.83 28.21 9.11
N LYS A 12 2.29 28.79 8.04
CA LYS A 12 1.28 29.86 8.11
C LYS A 12 -0.16 29.34 8.17
N GLU A 13 -0.43 28.19 7.55
CA GLU A 13 -1.80 27.69 7.37
C GLU A 13 -2.28 26.78 8.51
N LYS A 14 -1.37 26.10 9.23
CA LYS A 14 -1.73 25.03 10.17
C LYS A 14 -2.65 25.47 11.31
N ASP A 15 -2.41 26.65 11.92
CA ASP A 15 -3.17 27.13 13.07
C ASP A 15 -4.58 27.57 12.66
N ALA A 16 -4.70 28.28 11.54
CA ALA A 16 -6.01 28.68 11.00
C ALA A 16 -6.85 27.45 10.58
N TYR A 17 -6.21 26.42 10.03
CA TYR A 17 -6.89 25.17 9.70
C TYR A 17 -7.32 24.40 10.96
N ARG A 18 -6.46 24.37 11.99
CA ARG A 18 -6.78 23.80 13.31
C ARG A 18 -8.00 24.48 13.93
N ASP A 19 -8.05 25.80 13.94
CA ASP A 19 -9.20 26.54 14.48
C ASP A 19 -10.47 26.28 13.68
N ARG A 20 -10.37 26.21 12.34
CA ARG A 20 -11.50 25.85 11.50
C ARG A 20 -12.07 24.47 11.86
N ILE A 21 -11.23 23.47 12.13
CA ILE A 21 -11.68 22.13 12.54
C ILE A 21 -12.44 22.21 13.86
N LEU A 22 -11.89 22.90 14.85
CA LEU A 22 -12.52 23.03 16.17
C LEU A 22 -13.85 23.77 16.09
N ASP A 23 -13.94 24.83 15.29
CA ASP A 23 -15.21 25.52 15.03
C ASP A 23 -16.26 24.58 14.43
N GLN A 24 -15.87 23.70 13.49
CA GLN A 24 -16.80 22.72 12.93
C GLN A 24 -17.27 21.72 13.99
N ILE A 25 -16.38 21.26 14.86
CA ILE A 25 -16.71 20.29 15.90
C ILE A 25 -17.64 20.91 16.95
N GLU A 26 -17.30 22.10 17.45
CA GLU A 26 -18.12 22.82 18.44
C GLU A 26 -19.50 23.18 17.85
N ALA A 27 -19.56 23.75 16.65
CA ALA A 27 -20.81 24.25 16.07
C ALA A 27 -21.71 23.17 15.45
N LYS A 28 -21.15 22.05 14.96
CA LYS A 28 -21.93 21.05 14.20
C LYS A 28 -22.06 19.71 14.88
N LEU A 29 -21.13 19.35 15.77
CA LEU A 29 -21.11 18.05 16.42
C LEU A 29 -21.53 18.12 17.90
N GLY A 30 -21.80 19.32 18.43
CA GLY A 30 -22.37 19.53 19.77
C GLY A 30 -21.37 19.43 20.92
N PHE A 31 -20.07 19.55 20.62
CA PHE A 31 -19.00 19.52 21.62
C PHE A 31 -18.60 20.96 22.01
N GLU A 32 -19.53 21.73 22.57
CA GLU A 32 -19.27 23.12 22.98
C GLU A 32 -18.12 23.20 24.00
N GLY A 33 -17.25 24.21 23.87
CA GLY A 33 -16.11 24.44 24.77
C GLY A 33 -14.97 23.42 24.64
N LEU A 34 -14.92 22.65 23.55
CA LEU A 34 -13.87 21.63 23.31
C LEU A 34 -12.46 22.19 23.51
N ARG A 35 -12.21 23.43 23.09
CA ARG A 35 -10.91 24.11 23.26
C ARG A 35 -10.43 24.16 24.71
N ASP A 36 -11.33 24.39 25.65
CA ASP A 36 -11.01 24.49 27.08
C ASP A 36 -10.63 23.13 27.69
N HIS A 37 -10.94 22.05 26.98
CA HIS A 37 -10.63 20.68 27.38
C HIS A 37 -9.36 20.11 26.73
N ILE A 38 -8.67 20.88 25.87
CA ILE A 38 -7.41 20.44 25.25
C ILE A 38 -6.27 20.55 26.27
N VAL A 39 -5.77 19.41 26.73
CA VAL A 39 -4.63 19.33 27.66
C VAL A 39 -3.29 19.30 26.91
N THR A 40 -3.27 18.66 25.75
CA THR A 40 -2.10 18.54 24.88
C THR A 40 -2.53 18.54 23.42
N GLU A 41 -1.69 19.09 22.56
CA GLU A 41 -1.94 19.16 21.12
C GLU A 41 -0.66 18.85 20.36
N MET A 42 -0.82 18.13 19.24
CA MET A 42 0.23 17.91 18.26
C MET A 42 -0.37 18.13 16.89
N ILE A 43 0.21 19.07 16.13
CA ILE A 43 -0.20 19.38 14.78
C ILE A 43 0.83 18.74 13.84
N ILE A 44 0.38 17.84 12.98
CA ILE A 44 1.19 17.19 11.95
C ILE A 44 0.65 17.64 10.59
N THR A 45 1.51 18.29 9.83
CA THR A 45 1.29 18.79 8.48
C THR A 45 1.98 17.86 7.46
N PRO A 46 1.73 18.02 6.15
CA PRO A 46 2.47 17.31 5.12
C PRO A 46 4.00 17.48 5.21
N GLU A 47 4.50 18.62 5.69
CA GLU A 47 5.93 18.92 5.81
C GLU A 47 6.62 18.09 6.90
N ASP A 48 5.91 17.77 7.98
CA ASP A 48 6.44 16.98 9.11
C ASP A 48 6.80 15.53 8.73
N TRP A 49 6.31 15.04 7.59
CA TRP A 49 6.68 13.72 7.08
C TRP A 49 8.08 13.68 6.46
N GLY A 50 8.65 14.85 6.10
CA GLY A 50 9.98 14.96 5.50
C GLY A 50 10.24 13.95 4.39
N ASP A 51 11.39 13.26 4.47
CA ASP A 51 11.81 12.26 3.48
C ASP A 51 11.08 10.91 3.59
N HIS A 52 10.29 10.70 4.65
CA HIS A 52 9.54 9.45 4.82
C HIS A 52 8.35 9.35 3.85
N CYS A 53 7.88 10.47 3.34
CA CYS A 53 6.76 10.51 2.44
C CYS A 53 6.96 11.58 1.36
N TYR A 54 7.10 11.16 0.10
CA TYR A 54 7.27 12.08 -1.01
C TYR A 54 6.13 13.10 -1.04
N ARG A 55 6.49 14.37 -0.87
CA ARG A 55 5.57 15.52 -0.78
C ARG A 55 4.53 15.41 0.36
N GLY A 56 4.75 14.60 1.38
CA GLY A 56 3.77 14.36 2.45
C GLY A 56 2.51 13.62 1.99
N ALA A 57 2.52 12.98 0.81
CA ALA A 57 1.38 12.27 0.25
C ALA A 57 1.25 10.86 0.87
N VAL A 58 0.67 10.77 2.07
CA VAL A 58 0.59 9.52 2.86
C VAL A 58 -0.17 8.38 2.16
N PHE A 59 -1.00 8.70 1.16
CA PHE A 59 -1.68 7.72 0.31
C PHE A 59 -1.04 7.54 -1.09
N ASN A 60 0.13 8.11 -1.32
CA ASN A 60 0.90 8.07 -2.57
C ASN A 60 0.18 8.78 -3.73
N LEU A 61 -0.23 8.06 -4.78
CA LEU A 61 -0.93 8.61 -5.95
C LEU A 61 -2.29 9.21 -5.58
N ALA A 62 -2.72 10.24 -6.33
CA ALA A 62 -4.02 10.85 -6.13
C ALA A 62 -5.17 9.89 -6.48
N HIS A 63 -6.34 10.12 -5.87
CA HIS A 63 -7.56 9.34 -6.13
C HIS A 63 -8.33 9.86 -7.37
N GLY A 64 -7.60 10.11 -8.46
CA GLY A 64 -8.18 10.41 -9.77
C GLY A 64 -8.34 9.14 -10.61
N LEU A 65 -9.34 9.10 -11.50
CA LEU A 65 -9.55 7.96 -12.41
C LEU A 65 -8.32 7.66 -13.29
N ASP A 66 -7.51 8.68 -13.55
CA ASP A 66 -6.27 8.60 -14.31
C ASP A 66 -5.10 7.97 -13.53
N GLN A 67 -5.17 7.95 -12.20
CA GLN A 67 -4.12 7.42 -11.31
C GLN A 67 -4.57 6.19 -10.50
N MET A 68 -5.76 5.66 -10.79
CA MET A 68 -6.37 4.54 -10.09
C MET A 68 -6.50 3.27 -10.96
N LEU A 69 -6.93 2.18 -10.31
CA LEU A 69 -7.26 0.91 -10.95
C LEU A 69 -6.11 0.36 -11.80
N TRP A 70 -6.37 0.05 -13.07
CA TRP A 70 -5.43 -0.55 -14.00
C TRP A 70 -4.35 0.43 -14.49
N ARG A 71 -4.52 1.74 -14.26
CA ARG A 71 -3.52 2.76 -14.60
C ARG A 71 -2.43 2.91 -13.55
N ARG A 72 -2.54 2.22 -12.42
CA ARG A 72 -1.46 2.14 -11.43
C ARG A 72 -0.26 1.38 -12.01
N PRO A 73 0.97 1.75 -11.60
CA PRO A 73 2.15 0.93 -11.87
C PRO A 73 1.91 -0.53 -11.50
N LYS A 74 2.28 -1.44 -12.40
CA LYS A 74 2.11 -2.89 -12.19
C LYS A 74 3.18 -3.41 -11.23
N ASN A 75 2.85 -4.47 -10.50
CA ASN A 75 3.77 -5.14 -9.58
C ASN A 75 5.01 -5.72 -10.26
N GLN A 76 4.91 -6.09 -11.54
CA GLN A 76 6.06 -6.44 -12.37
C GLN A 76 6.30 -5.27 -13.32
N PHE A 77 7.50 -4.72 -13.30
CA PHE A 77 7.85 -3.59 -14.14
C PHE A 77 8.02 -4.07 -15.60
N ASP A 78 7.49 -3.30 -16.55
CA ASP A 78 7.43 -3.74 -17.95
C ASP A 78 8.77 -3.49 -18.67
N GLU A 79 9.51 -2.46 -18.27
CA GLU A 79 10.72 -1.97 -18.94
C GLU A 79 12.02 -2.62 -18.42
N ILE A 80 12.02 -3.09 -17.17
CA ILE A 80 13.21 -3.65 -16.52
C ILE A 80 12.89 -5.06 -16.04
N ASN A 81 13.59 -6.04 -16.63
CA ASN A 81 13.49 -7.43 -16.22
C ASN A 81 13.90 -7.61 -14.76
N ASN A 82 13.17 -8.48 -14.05
CA ASN A 82 13.40 -8.81 -12.65
C ASN A 82 13.25 -7.63 -11.67
N LEU A 83 12.58 -6.55 -12.09
CA LEU A 83 12.18 -5.46 -11.20
C LEU A 83 10.70 -5.61 -10.82
N TYR A 84 10.43 -5.54 -9.52
CA TYR A 84 9.09 -5.66 -8.96
C TYR A 84 8.80 -4.47 -8.06
N LEU A 85 7.62 -3.89 -8.22
CA LEU A 85 7.14 -2.77 -7.41
C LEU A 85 6.21 -3.29 -6.32
N VAL A 86 6.22 -2.65 -5.16
CA VAL A 86 5.38 -3.01 -4.01
C VAL A 86 4.97 -1.77 -3.23
N GLY A 87 3.77 -1.77 -2.66
CA GLY A 87 3.29 -0.73 -1.74
C GLY A 87 2.15 0.12 -2.31
N GLY A 88 1.82 1.21 -1.61
CA GLY A 88 0.59 1.98 -1.83
C GLY A 88 0.50 2.74 -3.16
N GLY A 89 1.64 2.99 -3.80
CA GLY A 89 1.72 3.56 -5.15
C GLY A 89 1.53 2.53 -6.26
N THR A 90 1.71 1.25 -5.95
CA THR A 90 1.62 0.14 -6.91
C THR A 90 0.21 -0.43 -6.91
N HIS A 91 -0.17 -1.13 -7.98
CA HIS A 91 -1.36 -1.98 -7.95
C HIS A 91 -1.34 -2.91 -6.70
N PRO A 92 -2.49 -3.14 -6.03
CA PRO A 92 -3.84 -2.61 -6.32
C PRO A 92 -4.10 -1.16 -5.88
N GLY A 93 -3.33 -0.63 -4.92
CA GLY A 93 -3.43 0.76 -4.51
C GLY A 93 -3.02 1.00 -3.07
N SER A 94 -3.58 2.06 -2.49
CA SER A 94 -3.23 2.56 -1.16
C SER A 94 -4.22 2.12 -0.07
N GLY A 95 -3.70 1.98 1.16
CA GLY A 95 -4.41 1.42 2.32
C GLY A 95 -3.84 0.06 2.74
N LEU A 96 -3.82 -0.24 4.04
CA LEU A 96 -3.15 -1.42 4.59
C LEU A 96 -3.51 -2.74 3.88
N PRO A 97 -4.80 -3.09 3.66
CA PRO A 97 -5.14 -4.36 3.02
C PRO A 97 -4.59 -4.49 1.60
N VAL A 98 -4.65 -3.42 0.81
CA VAL A 98 -4.17 -3.44 -0.59
C VAL A 98 -2.66 -3.30 -0.69
N ILE A 99 -1.99 -2.70 0.30
CA ILE A 99 -0.53 -2.72 0.41
C ILE A 99 -0.04 -4.15 0.65
N TYR A 100 -0.68 -4.89 1.57
CA TYR A 100 -0.36 -6.30 1.77
C TYR A 100 -0.65 -7.14 0.52
N GLU A 101 -1.74 -6.84 -0.19
CA GLU A 101 -2.02 -7.50 -1.46
C GLU A 101 -0.95 -7.21 -2.51
N SER A 102 -0.48 -5.96 -2.60
CA SER A 102 0.63 -5.59 -3.48
C SER A 102 1.88 -6.42 -3.17
N ALA A 103 2.22 -6.59 -1.89
CA ALA A 103 3.35 -7.42 -1.47
C ALA A 103 3.15 -8.91 -1.81
N ARG A 104 1.93 -9.42 -1.63
CA ARG A 104 1.56 -10.79 -2.00
C ARG A 104 1.71 -11.01 -3.50
N ILE A 105 1.22 -10.09 -4.32
CA ILE A 105 1.30 -10.18 -5.79
C ILE A 105 2.77 -10.17 -6.21
N SER A 106 3.55 -9.18 -5.78
CA SER A 106 4.95 -9.04 -6.18
C SER A 106 5.78 -10.25 -5.78
N SER A 107 5.59 -10.76 -4.56
CA SER A 107 6.26 -11.97 -4.08
C SER A 107 5.93 -13.20 -4.93
N LYS A 108 4.65 -13.42 -5.28
CA LYS A 108 4.25 -14.53 -6.16
C LYS A 108 4.92 -14.45 -7.53
N LEU A 109 4.97 -13.25 -8.12
CA LEU A 109 5.55 -13.04 -9.45
C LEU A 109 7.07 -13.21 -9.46
N LEU A 110 7.75 -12.79 -8.39
CA LEU A 110 9.17 -13.03 -8.19
C LEU A 110 9.47 -14.53 -8.03
N LEU A 111 8.77 -15.22 -7.13
CA LEU A 111 9.02 -16.65 -6.89
C LEU A 111 8.74 -17.49 -8.15
N ASP A 112 7.69 -17.15 -8.89
CA ASP A 112 7.37 -17.82 -10.15
C ASP A 112 8.42 -17.56 -11.24
N SER A 113 9.02 -16.37 -11.31
CA SER A 113 10.12 -16.10 -12.27
C SER A 113 11.39 -16.87 -11.92
N LEU A 114 11.64 -17.09 -10.62
CA LEU A 114 12.74 -17.91 -10.11
C LEU A 114 12.46 -19.42 -10.16
N GLY A 115 11.22 -19.83 -10.46
CA GLY A 115 10.82 -21.24 -10.46
C GLY A 115 10.75 -21.84 -9.05
N ILE A 116 10.45 -21.03 -8.04
CA ILE A 116 10.26 -21.47 -6.66
C ILE A 116 8.76 -21.68 -6.43
N ILE A 117 8.38 -22.87 -5.97
CA ILE A 117 7.02 -23.17 -5.51
C ILE A 117 7.04 -23.17 -3.98
N PRO A 118 6.73 -22.02 -3.34
CA PRO A 118 6.64 -21.96 -1.89
C PRO A 118 5.44 -22.76 -1.38
N ASP A 119 5.55 -23.29 -0.16
CA ASP A 119 4.41 -23.77 0.59
C ASP A 119 3.70 -22.59 1.27
N TRP A 120 2.48 -22.29 0.83
CA TRP A 120 1.62 -21.26 1.44
C TRP A 120 0.66 -21.90 2.43
N ASN A 121 1.19 -22.70 3.36
CA ASN A 121 0.41 -23.50 4.32
C ASN A 121 -0.65 -24.38 3.61
N GLY A 122 -0.26 -25.02 2.51
CA GLY A 122 -1.12 -25.92 1.72
C GLY A 122 -2.12 -25.22 0.80
N VAL A 123 -2.11 -23.89 0.67
CA VAL A 123 -3.02 -23.16 -0.22
C VAL A 123 -2.33 -22.85 -1.55
N ASP A 124 -2.83 -23.34 -2.68
CA ASP A 124 -2.39 -22.78 -3.97
C ASP A 124 -3.01 -21.40 -4.13
N THR A 125 -2.17 -20.39 -4.09
CA THR A 125 -2.58 -18.99 -4.18
C THR A 125 -2.26 -18.39 -5.54
N TRP A 126 -1.92 -19.22 -6.54
CA TRP A 126 -1.65 -18.72 -7.88
C TRP A 126 -2.88 -18.06 -8.50
N PHE A 127 -2.65 -17.05 -9.35
CA PHE A 127 -3.75 -16.32 -9.98
C PHE A 127 -4.43 -17.20 -11.02
N GLU A 128 -5.74 -17.42 -10.87
CA GLU A 128 -6.55 -18.20 -11.81
C GLU A 128 -6.47 -17.66 -13.24
N SER A 129 -6.46 -16.33 -13.39
CA SER A 129 -6.45 -15.64 -14.68
C SER A 129 -5.07 -15.53 -15.33
N ARG A 130 -3.98 -15.93 -14.64
CA ARG A 130 -2.61 -15.72 -15.11
C ARG A 130 -1.87 -17.02 -15.33
N LYS A 131 -1.18 -17.16 -16.46
CA LYS A 131 -0.25 -18.27 -16.70
C LYS A 131 1.06 -18.04 -15.95
N ARG A 132 1.59 -19.11 -15.35
CA ARG A 132 2.95 -19.17 -14.79
C ARG A 132 4.02 -18.99 -15.86
N SER A 133 5.19 -18.49 -15.45
CA SER A 133 6.40 -18.36 -16.26
C SER A 133 6.87 -19.74 -16.79
N LYS A 134 7.90 -19.74 -17.63
CA LYS A 134 8.51 -21.01 -18.09
C LYS A 134 9.13 -21.77 -16.91
N GLN A 135 9.80 -21.06 -16.02
CA GLN A 135 10.47 -21.57 -14.82
C GLN A 135 9.44 -22.13 -13.83
N GLY A 136 8.39 -21.36 -13.51
CA GLY A 136 7.32 -21.78 -12.61
C GLY A 136 6.57 -23.02 -13.10
N ARG A 137 6.28 -23.10 -14.41
CA ARG A 137 5.68 -24.32 -15.00
C ARG A 137 6.59 -25.54 -14.92
N ALA A 138 7.90 -25.37 -15.11
CA ALA A 138 8.86 -26.46 -14.99
C ALA A 138 8.99 -26.94 -13.54
N ALA A 139 9.03 -26.01 -12.58
CA ALA A 139 9.10 -26.30 -11.15
C ALA A 139 7.86 -27.05 -10.65
N LEU A 140 6.66 -26.60 -11.02
CA LEU A 140 5.40 -27.25 -10.64
C LEU A 140 5.31 -28.71 -11.10
N LYS A 141 5.80 -29.00 -12.32
CA LYS A 141 5.87 -30.38 -12.85
C LYS A 141 6.87 -31.26 -12.09
N LYS A 142 7.88 -30.66 -11.46
CA LYS A 142 8.88 -31.38 -10.67
C LYS A 142 8.31 -31.72 -9.29
N THR A 143 7.70 -30.75 -8.61
CA THR A 143 7.07 -30.96 -7.29
C THR A 143 5.91 -31.94 -7.35
N SER A 144 5.10 -31.95 -8.41
CA SER A 144 4.01 -32.93 -8.57
C SER A 144 4.48 -34.39 -8.73
N LYS A 145 5.77 -34.62 -8.97
CA LYS A 145 6.36 -35.96 -9.11
C LYS A 145 7.05 -36.45 -7.84
N GLU A 146 7.27 -35.59 -6.86
CA GLU A 146 7.85 -35.96 -5.56
C GLU A 146 6.70 -36.25 -4.58
N PRO A 147 6.65 -37.44 -3.95
CA PRO A 147 5.60 -37.76 -2.99
C PRO A 147 5.71 -36.86 -1.74
N SER A 148 4.59 -36.32 -1.27
CA SER A 148 4.55 -35.41 -0.11
C SER A 148 4.94 -36.15 1.19
N SER A 149 6.20 -36.08 1.59
CA SER A 149 6.64 -36.50 2.92
C SER A 149 6.50 -35.32 3.89
N GLY A 150 5.35 -35.18 4.55
CA GLY A 150 5.19 -34.16 5.57
C GLY A 150 3.79 -34.09 6.14
N THR A 151 3.58 -34.75 7.28
CA THR A 151 2.40 -34.56 8.13
C THR A 151 2.44 -33.14 8.70
N PRO A 152 1.39 -32.31 8.55
CA PRO A 152 1.33 -31.03 9.26
C PRO A 152 1.34 -31.30 10.77
N THR A 153 2.30 -30.73 11.48
CA THR A 153 2.29 -30.73 12.93
C THR A 153 1.23 -29.70 13.35
N SER A 154 0.16 -30.17 13.99
CA SER A 154 -0.89 -29.33 14.57
C SER A 154 -0.29 -28.48 15.71
N ALA A 155 -0.49 -27.16 15.64
CA ALA A 155 -0.33 -26.23 16.75
C ALA A 155 -1.72 -25.81 17.27
#